data_AF-A0A965PKN4-F1
#
_entry.id   AF-A0A965PKN4-F1
#
_cell.length_a   1.000
_cell.length_b   1.000
_cell.length_c   1.000
_cell.angle_alpha   90.00
_cell.angle_beta   90.00
_cell.angle_gamma   90.00
#
_symmetry.space_group_name_H-M   'P 1'
#
loop_
_entity.id
_entity.type
_entity.pdbx_description
1 polymer ?
#
loop_
_entity_poly.entity_id
_entity_poly.type
_entity_poly.pdbx_seq_one_letter_code
_entity_poly.pdbx_strand_id
1 'polypeptide(L)'
;MFAAAVLILAAALIGFRSAGLLEQSIGPAGNFGYTPDPEATRAFLAELDQPTFRQAGREVIANAKGKDAYLYRYADKAHRAVYGTPFGPWNQGPVGTCVSFGWAMGSYIGQAVDWSQGQLPHPPKLVATEPLYAGSRTAARLPPVTFAGFSDGSYGAAAARWVSGQCKEQGIGGILFRQQYGEHDLSAYSTSLSKQWGAYGCPRPLAIEANKHTAKAVALCETWEGLTAALESG
;
A
#
# COMPACT_ATOMS: atom_id res chain seq x y z
N MET A 1 -38.42 -39.21 -25.91
CA MET A 1 -38.05 -38.45 -24.70
C MET A 1 -36.78 -38.97 -23.98
N PHE A 2 -36.42 -40.26 -24.08
CA PHE A 2 -35.23 -40.81 -23.40
C PHE A 2 -33.87 -40.31 -23.93
N ALA A 3 -33.72 -40.04 -25.23
CA ALA A 3 -32.43 -39.63 -25.81
C ALA A 3 -31.98 -38.22 -25.39
N ALA A 4 -32.91 -37.29 -25.16
CA ALA A 4 -32.59 -35.92 -24.74
C ALA A 4 -32.08 -35.87 -23.29
N ALA A 5 -32.62 -36.70 -22.40
CA ALA A 5 -32.19 -36.75 -21.00
C ALA A 5 -30.76 -37.29 -20.83
N VAL A 6 -30.35 -38.26 -21.66
CA VAL A 6 -29.00 -38.84 -21.62
C VAL A 6 -27.94 -37.84 -22.13
N LEU A 7 -28.27 -37.04 -23.16
CA LEU A 7 -27.39 -36.00 -23.68
C LEU A 7 -27.17 -34.85 -22.68
N ILE A 8 -28.21 -34.46 -21.94
CA ILE A 8 -28.10 -33.42 -20.90
C ILE A 8 -27.25 -33.91 -19.72
N LEU A 9 -27.40 -35.16 -19.29
CA LEU A 9 -26.59 -35.76 -18.24
C LEU A 9 -25.11 -35.93 -18.63
N ALA A 10 -24.84 -36.32 -19.89
CA ALA A 10 -23.47 -36.42 -20.40
C ALA A 10 -22.80 -35.03 -20.50
N ALA A 11 -23.51 -34.02 -20.99
CA ALA A 11 -23.00 -32.64 -21.05
C ALA A 11 -22.75 -32.05 -19.64
N ALA A 12 -23.62 -32.35 -18.67
CA ALA A 12 -23.43 -31.94 -17.28
C ALA A 12 -22.22 -32.63 -16.62
N LEU A 13 -22.00 -33.92 -16.86
CA LEU A 13 -20.85 -34.66 -16.33
C LEU A 13 -19.53 -34.22 -16.97
N ILE A 14 -19.53 -33.92 -18.27
CA ILE A 14 -18.36 -33.36 -18.96
C ILE A 14 -18.07 -31.95 -18.43
N GLY A 15 -19.10 -31.10 -18.29
CA GLY A 15 -18.98 -29.76 -17.71
C GLY A 15 -18.48 -29.75 -16.26
N PHE A 16 -18.89 -30.74 -15.45
CA PHE A 16 -18.43 -30.87 -14.06
C PHE A 16 -16.97 -31.35 -13.98
N ARG A 17 -16.56 -32.26 -14.88
CA ARG A 17 -15.16 -32.69 -14.98
C ARG A 17 -14.24 -31.61 -15.54
N SER A 18 -14.69 -30.82 -16.51
CA SER A 18 -13.91 -29.69 -17.02
C SER A 18 -13.86 -28.51 -16.04
N ALA A 19 -14.91 -28.29 -15.23
CA ALA A 19 -14.86 -27.34 -14.11
C ALA A 19 -13.84 -27.76 -13.04
N GLY A 20 -13.84 -29.04 -12.63
CA GLY A 20 -12.87 -29.56 -11.66
C GLY A 20 -11.42 -29.57 -12.18
N LEU A 21 -11.21 -29.77 -13.50
CA LEU A 21 -9.90 -29.65 -14.14
C LEU A 21 -9.45 -28.20 -14.33
N LEU A 22 -10.38 -27.26 -14.56
CA LEU A 22 -10.10 -25.82 -14.55
C LEU A 22 -9.75 -25.34 -13.14
N GLU A 23 -10.45 -25.82 -12.12
CA GLU A 23 -10.18 -25.48 -10.72
C GLU A 23 -8.85 -26.07 -10.23
N GLN A 24 -8.44 -27.24 -10.74
CA GLN A 24 -7.12 -27.82 -10.48
C GLN A 24 -5.98 -27.22 -11.34
N SER A 25 -6.29 -26.51 -12.43
CA SER A 25 -5.30 -25.81 -13.26
C SER A 25 -5.17 -24.32 -12.93
N ILE A 26 -6.08 -23.77 -12.12
CA ILE A 26 -5.84 -22.57 -11.34
C ILE A 26 -5.00 -23.01 -10.13
N GLY A 27 -3.67 -23.06 -10.31
CA GLY A 27 -2.74 -23.07 -9.19
C GLY A 27 -3.11 -21.98 -8.18
N PRO A 28 -2.72 -22.08 -6.89
CA PRO A 28 -3.19 -21.17 -5.83
C PRO A 28 -3.16 -19.74 -6.36
N ALA A 29 -4.34 -19.12 -6.46
CA ALA A 29 -4.54 -17.81 -7.07
C ALA A 29 -3.38 -16.92 -6.63
N GLY A 30 -2.50 -16.57 -7.58
CA GLY A 30 -1.19 -16.02 -7.27
C GLY A 30 -1.33 -14.85 -6.30
N ASN A 31 -0.75 -14.96 -5.11
CA ASN A 31 -0.77 -13.88 -4.13
C ASN A 31 -0.08 -12.66 -4.74
N PHE A 32 -0.86 -11.72 -5.27
CA PHE A 32 -0.35 -10.45 -5.80
C PHE A 32 0.07 -9.55 -4.64
N GLY A 33 1.30 -9.76 -4.14
CA GLY A 33 2.09 -8.80 -3.37
C GLY A 33 1.71 -8.51 -1.92
N TYR A 34 0.53 -8.91 -1.44
CA TYR A 34 0.19 -8.89 -0.01
C TYR A 34 0.38 -10.28 0.59
N THR A 35 1.12 -10.35 1.69
CA THR A 35 1.40 -11.59 2.42
C THR A 35 1.07 -11.36 3.88
N PRO A 36 -0.14 -11.73 4.35
CA PRO A 36 -0.58 -11.43 5.71
C PRO A 36 0.41 -11.96 6.74
N ASP A 37 0.68 -11.16 7.78
CA ASP A 37 1.44 -11.58 8.96
C ASP A 37 0.68 -11.08 10.21
N PRO A 38 -0.32 -11.86 10.69
CA PRO A 38 -1.17 -11.44 11.80
C PRO A 38 -0.40 -11.29 13.11
N GLU A 39 0.66 -12.07 13.32
CA GLU A 39 1.48 -12.00 14.53
C GLU A 39 2.31 -10.73 14.55
N ALA A 40 3.05 -10.44 13.47
CA ALA A 40 3.81 -9.21 13.37
C ALA A 40 2.92 -7.97 13.37
N THR A 41 1.70 -8.08 12.81
CA THR A 41 0.71 -7.01 12.89
C THR A 41 0.29 -6.74 14.32
N ARG A 42 -0.08 -7.76 15.11
CA ARG A 42 -0.39 -7.59 16.53
C ARG A 42 0.78 -7.03 17.33
N ALA A 43 2.00 -7.49 17.05
CA ALA A 43 3.21 -6.99 17.70
C ALA A 43 3.41 -5.49 17.44
N PHE A 44 3.28 -5.05 16.18
CA PHE A 44 3.39 -3.63 15.86
C PHE A 44 2.28 -2.78 16.50
N LEU A 45 1.04 -3.26 16.50
CA LEU A 45 -0.06 -2.54 17.15
C LEU A 45 0.18 -2.37 18.66
N ALA A 46 0.80 -3.34 19.33
CA ALA A 46 1.14 -3.22 20.74
C ALA A 46 2.19 -2.13 21.05
N GLU A 47 2.90 -1.62 20.03
CA GLU A 47 3.87 -0.54 20.17
C GLU A 47 3.25 0.85 19.98
N LEU A 48 2.02 0.94 19.48
CA LEU A 48 1.34 2.21 19.22
C LEU A 48 0.57 2.68 20.46
N ASP A 49 0.59 3.99 20.71
CA ASP A 49 -0.22 4.59 21.79
C ASP A 49 -1.73 4.47 21.50
N GLN A 50 -2.11 4.57 20.22
CA GLN A 50 -3.48 4.51 19.73
C GLN A 50 -3.58 3.55 18.54
N PRO A 51 -3.48 2.23 18.77
CA PRO A 51 -3.33 1.23 17.71
C PRO A 51 -4.48 1.15 16.71
N THR A 52 -5.70 1.51 17.11
CA THR A 52 -6.89 1.37 16.27
C THR A 52 -7.42 2.73 15.85
N PHE A 53 -8.03 2.80 14.67
CA PHE A 53 -8.65 4.03 14.20
C PHE A 53 -9.80 4.49 15.11
N ARG A 54 -10.46 3.56 15.82
CA ARG A 54 -11.44 3.89 16.86
C ARG A 54 -10.83 4.73 17.98
N GLN A 55 -9.55 4.52 18.30
CA GLN A 55 -8.82 5.29 19.31
C GLN A 55 -8.22 6.57 18.71
N ALA A 56 -7.47 6.44 17.62
CA ALA A 56 -6.74 7.55 16.99
C ALA A 56 -7.66 8.57 16.29
N GLY A 57 -8.72 8.09 15.66
CA GLY A 57 -9.69 8.87 14.90
C GLY A 57 -11.00 9.12 15.65
N ARG A 58 -11.01 9.07 16.99
CA ARG A 58 -12.26 9.20 17.77
C ARG A 58 -13.06 10.45 17.42
N GLU A 59 -12.39 11.59 17.28
CA GLU A 59 -13.03 12.85 16.90
C GLU A 59 -13.50 12.85 15.44
N VAL A 60 -12.76 12.19 14.55
CA VAL A 60 -13.13 12.03 13.14
C VAL A 60 -14.43 11.22 13.02
N ILE A 61 -14.53 10.11 13.76
CA ILE A 61 -15.74 9.28 13.80
C ILE A 61 -16.92 10.07 14.37
N ALA A 62 -16.74 10.76 15.51
CA ALA A 62 -17.80 11.52 16.15
C ALA A 62 -18.33 12.68 15.29
N ASN A 63 -17.50 13.24 14.42
CA ASN A 63 -17.84 14.37 13.56
C ASN A 63 -18.27 13.96 12.15
N ALA A 64 -18.25 12.67 11.82
CA ALA A 64 -18.66 12.17 10.51
C ALA A 64 -20.15 12.44 10.25
N LYS A 65 -20.49 12.87 9.03
CA LYS A 65 -21.85 13.28 8.64
C LYS A 65 -22.43 12.35 7.57
N GLY A 66 -21.70 11.32 7.15
CA GLY A 66 -22.13 10.36 6.14
C GLY A 66 -22.17 10.98 4.74
N LYS A 67 -21.19 11.82 4.41
CA LYS A 67 -21.13 12.51 3.12
C LYS A 67 -20.29 11.76 2.10
N ASP A 68 -20.67 11.89 0.83
CA ASP A 68 -19.86 11.40 -0.27
C ASP A 68 -18.50 12.12 -0.32
N ALA A 69 -17.42 11.35 -0.25
CA ALA A 69 -16.05 11.83 -0.32
C ALA A 69 -15.37 11.36 -1.60
N TYR A 70 -15.00 12.31 -2.46
CA TYR A 70 -14.35 12.03 -3.74
C TYR A 70 -12.89 12.46 -3.71
N LEU A 71 -12.07 11.79 -2.89
CA LEU A 71 -10.68 12.21 -2.62
C LEU A 71 -9.79 12.28 -3.87
N TYR A 72 -10.11 11.50 -4.91
CA TYR A 72 -9.43 11.57 -6.20
C TYR A 72 -9.46 12.97 -6.85
N ARG A 73 -10.45 13.81 -6.52
CA ARG A 73 -10.55 15.18 -7.06
C ARG A 73 -9.42 16.06 -6.54
N TYR A 74 -9.02 15.89 -5.28
CA TYR A 74 -7.87 16.59 -4.71
C TYR A 74 -6.57 16.07 -5.32
N ALA A 75 -6.46 14.76 -5.50
CA ALA A 75 -5.33 14.15 -6.20
C ALA A 75 -5.19 14.65 -7.65
N ASP A 76 -6.28 14.76 -8.41
CA ASP A 76 -6.29 15.32 -9.76
C ASP A 76 -5.87 16.79 -9.79
N LYS A 77 -6.40 17.61 -8.88
CA LYS A 77 -6.00 19.01 -8.73
C LYS A 77 -4.50 19.14 -8.47
N ALA A 78 -3.96 18.38 -7.51
CA ALA A 78 -2.54 18.40 -7.18
C ALA A 78 -1.69 17.90 -8.34
N HIS A 79 -2.12 16.82 -9.01
CA HIS A 79 -1.39 16.22 -10.11
C HIS A 79 -1.27 17.19 -11.30
N ARG A 80 -2.35 17.88 -11.66
CA ARG A 80 -2.32 18.91 -12.70
C ARG A 80 -1.40 20.08 -12.35
N ALA A 81 -1.37 20.48 -11.08
CA ALA A 81 -0.51 21.57 -10.63
C ALA A 81 0.98 21.23 -10.71
N VAL A 82 1.36 19.95 -10.50
CA VAL A 82 2.76 19.51 -10.53
C VAL A 82 3.19 19.04 -11.92
N TYR A 83 2.33 18.31 -12.64
CA TYR A 83 2.68 17.57 -13.85
C TYR A 83 1.97 18.05 -15.11
N GLY A 84 0.99 18.95 -15.00
CA GLY A 84 0.23 19.47 -16.14
C GLY A 84 -0.76 18.48 -16.77
N THR A 85 -0.89 17.26 -16.23
CA THR A 85 -1.74 16.19 -16.76
C THR A 85 -2.84 15.77 -15.78
N PRO A 86 -3.91 15.10 -16.23
CA PRO A 86 -4.89 14.47 -15.33
C PRO A 86 -4.25 13.39 -14.45
N PHE A 87 -4.75 13.23 -13.22
CA PHE A 87 -4.39 12.10 -12.37
C PHE A 87 -4.97 10.79 -12.92
N GLY A 88 -4.19 9.72 -12.84
CA GLY A 88 -4.55 8.42 -13.40
C GLY A 88 -4.14 7.24 -12.52
N PRO A 89 -4.60 6.03 -12.85
CA PRO A 89 -4.28 4.82 -12.10
C PRO A 89 -2.78 4.52 -12.16
N TRP A 90 -2.23 4.01 -11.05
CA TRP A 90 -0.84 3.57 -11.00
C TRP A 90 -0.73 2.09 -11.38
N ASN A 91 0.39 1.73 -12.04
CA ASN A 91 0.64 0.36 -12.49
C ASN A 91 1.93 -0.18 -11.84
N GLN A 92 1.79 -1.22 -11.02
CA GLN A 92 2.93 -1.89 -10.37
C GLN A 92 3.69 -2.86 -11.28
N GLY A 93 3.16 -3.11 -12.49
CA GLY A 93 3.69 -4.09 -13.43
C GLY A 93 3.50 -5.53 -12.95
N PRO A 94 4.34 -6.47 -13.39
CA PRO A 94 4.21 -7.90 -13.04
C PRO A 94 4.79 -8.24 -11.65
N VAL A 95 5.20 -7.25 -10.86
CA VAL A 95 5.83 -7.44 -9.55
C VAL A 95 4.80 -7.19 -8.45
N GLY A 96 4.68 -8.12 -7.50
CA GLY A 96 3.80 -8.00 -6.34
C GLY A 96 4.29 -6.99 -5.29
N THR A 97 4.25 -5.70 -5.63
CA THR A 97 4.60 -4.57 -4.74
C THR A 97 3.39 -3.77 -4.27
N CYS A 98 2.18 -4.34 -4.37
CA CYS A 98 0.91 -3.66 -4.10
C CYS A 98 0.86 -2.94 -2.73
N VAL A 99 1.51 -3.49 -1.72
CA VAL A 99 1.62 -2.87 -0.38
C VAL A 99 2.24 -1.47 -0.47
N SER A 100 3.32 -1.32 -1.21
CA SER A 100 3.96 -0.01 -1.39
C SER A 100 3.10 0.95 -2.21
N PHE A 101 2.37 0.45 -3.21
CA PHE A 101 1.47 1.26 -4.02
C PHE A 101 0.28 1.77 -3.19
N GLY A 102 -0.31 0.92 -2.35
CA GLY A 102 -1.42 1.30 -1.47
C GLY A 102 -1.02 2.39 -0.49
N TRP A 103 0.09 2.22 0.22
CA TRP A 103 0.59 3.21 1.18
C TRP A 103 1.06 4.51 0.49
N ALA A 104 1.76 4.41 -0.64
CA ALA A 104 2.20 5.57 -1.39
C ALA A 104 1.02 6.36 -1.98
N MET A 105 -0.03 5.68 -2.46
CA MET A 105 -1.25 6.31 -2.94
C MET A 105 -2.00 7.02 -1.81
N GLY A 106 -2.19 6.35 -0.67
CA GLY A 106 -2.83 6.95 0.50
C GLY A 106 -2.08 8.21 0.98
N SER A 107 -0.75 8.14 1.05
CA SER A 107 0.10 9.29 1.38
C SER A 107 -0.01 10.44 0.37
N TYR A 108 -0.02 10.15 -0.93
CA TYR A 108 -0.16 11.17 -1.97
C TYR A 108 -1.54 11.84 -1.92
N ILE A 109 -2.62 11.05 -1.74
CA ILE A 109 -3.99 11.56 -1.64
C ILE A 109 -4.15 12.42 -0.38
N GLY A 110 -3.70 11.96 0.79
CA GLY A 110 -3.77 12.72 2.03
C GLY A 110 -3.05 14.06 1.93
N GLN A 111 -1.83 14.08 1.38
CA GLN A 111 -1.11 15.33 1.14
C GLN A 111 -1.81 16.23 0.10
N ALA A 112 -2.48 15.65 -0.90
CA ALA A 112 -3.23 16.43 -1.87
C ALA A 112 -4.47 17.10 -1.25
N VAL A 113 -5.10 16.43 -0.27
CA VAL A 113 -6.14 17.02 0.59
C VAL A 113 -5.54 18.15 1.41
N ASP A 114 -4.46 17.91 2.15
CA ASP A 114 -3.80 18.91 3.00
C ASP A 114 -3.43 20.17 2.21
N TRP A 115 -2.82 20.00 1.03
CA TRP A 115 -2.52 21.13 0.13
C TRP A 115 -3.80 21.84 -0.33
N SER A 116 -4.83 21.10 -0.70
CA SER A 116 -6.10 21.69 -1.13
C SER A 116 -6.82 22.48 -0.03
N GLN A 117 -6.56 22.14 1.23
CA GLN A 117 -7.03 22.85 2.42
C GLN A 117 -6.08 23.95 2.91
N GLY A 118 -4.94 24.17 2.24
CA GLY A 118 -3.95 25.18 2.62
C GLY A 118 -3.04 24.78 3.80
N GLN A 119 -3.04 23.50 4.19
CA GLN A 119 -2.16 22.97 5.24
C GLN A 119 -0.75 22.66 4.73
N LEU A 120 -0.59 22.45 3.42
CA LEU A 120 0.70 22.37 2.74
C LEU A 120 0.92 23.57 1.82
N PRO A 121 2.13 24.15 1.78
CA PRO A 121 2.43 25.33 0.97
C PRO A 121 2.51 25.04 -0.53
N HIS A 122 2.79 23.78 -0.89
CA HIS A 122 3.02 23.35 -2.27
C HIS A 122 2.28 22.04 -2.54
N PRO A 123 1.82 21.80 -3.79
CA PRO A 123 1.21 20.54 -4.15
C PRO A 123 2.25 19.41 -4.03
N PRO A 124 1.86 18.23 -3.50
CA PRO A 124 2.78 17.12 -3.32
C PRO A 124 3.22 16.53 -4.67
N LYS A 125 4.47 16.10 -4.75
CA LYS A 125 4.92 15.17 -5.80
C LYS A 125 4.38 13.77 -5.52
N LEU A 126 4.32 12.93 -6.55
CA LEU A 126 4.04 11.50 -6.39
C LEU A 126 5.06 10.85 -5.43
N VAL A 127 4.64 9.83 -4.70
CA VAL A 127 5.50 9.08 -3.77
C VAL A 127 6.29 8.01 -4.52
N ALA A 128 7.56 7.82 -4.14
CA ALA A 128 8.41 6.72 -4.59
C ALA A 128 8.06 5.43 -3.84
N THR A 129 7.75 4.37 -4.59
CA THR A 129 7.23 3.10 -4.05
C THR A 129 8.35 2.12 -3.70
N GLU A 130 9.48 2.19 -4.40
CA GLU A 130 10.64 1.31 -4.26
C GLU A 130 11.25 1.39 -2.85
N PRO A 131 11.52 2.58 -2.27
CA PRO A 131 12.03 2.69 -0.90
C PRO A 131 11.07 2.08 0.14
N LEU A 132 9.77 2.31 -0.04
CA LEU A 132 8.72 1.82 0.85
C LEU A 132 8.62 0.30 0.77
N TYR A 133 8.59 -0.27 -0.44
CA TYR A 133 8.57 -1.70 -0.64
C TYR A 133 9.80 -2.35 -0.01
N ALA A 134 10.99 -1.82 -0.31
CA ALA A 134 12.26 -2.26 0.24
C ALA A 134 12.27 -2.25 1.78
N GLY A 135 11.91 -1.12 2.36
CA GLY A 135 11.84 -0.94 3.81
C GLY A 135 10.87 -1.89 4.49
N SER A 136 9.67 -2.05 3.95
CA SER A 136 8.66 -2.98 4.47
C SER A 136 9.09 -4.46 4.40
N ARG A 137 10.02 -4.82 3.52
CA ARG A 137 10.54 -6.19 3.40
C ARG A 137 11.77 -6.45 4.27
N THR A 138 12.43 -5.39 4.75
CA THR A 138 13.74 -5.46 5.41
C THR A 138 13.73 -4.75 6.77
N ALA A 139 14.12 -3.47 6.80
CA ALA A 139 14.35 -2.70 8.02
C ALA A 139 13.13 -2.58 8.94
N ALA A 140 11.92 -2.66 8.38
CA ALA A 140 10.67 -2.57 9.13
C ALA A 140 10.12 -3.93 9.60
N ARG A 141 10.86 -5.03 9.38
CA ARG A 141 10.55 -6.33 9.98
C ARG A 141 11.04 -6.39 11.43
N LEU A 142 10.48 -7.32 12.20
CA LEU A 142 10.92 -7.60 13.57
C LEU A 142 11.16 -9.10 13.74
N PRO A 143 12.42 -9.56 13.89
CA PRO A 143 13.65 -8.77 13.75
C PRO A 143 13.85 -8.23 12.31
N PRO A 144 14.59 -7.12 12.13
CA PRO A 144 14.97 -6.65 10.79
C PRO A 144 15.78 -7.71 10.05
N VAL A 145 15.61 -7.76 8.72
CA VAL A 145 16.38 -8.67 7.85
C VAL A 145 17.18 -7.89 6.82
N THR A 146 18.39 -8.35 6.52
CA THR A 146 19.28 -7.75 5.50
C THR A 146 19.09 -8.35 4.11
N PHE A 147 18.47 -9.53 4.03
CA PHE A 147 18.09 -10.17 2.78
C PHE A 147 16.71 -10.84 2.92
N ALA A 148 15.73 -10.34 2.17
CA ALA A 148 14.36 -10.85 2.16
C ALA A 148 14.06 -11.79 0.97
N GLY A 149 15.01 -11.96 0.04
CA GLY A 149 14.84 -12.76 -1.18
C GLY A 149 14.16 -12.00 -2.34
N PHE A 150 14.11 -12.61 -3.52
CA PHE A 150 13.50 -12.02 -4.72
C PHE A 150 12.00 -12.35 -4.91
N SER A 151 11.40 -13.02 -3.92
CA SER A 151 9.95 -13.21 -3.86
C SER A 151 9.22 -11.87 -3.75
N ASP A 152 7.97 -11.86 -4.21
CA ASP A 152 7.08 -10.73 -3.98
C ASP A 152 6.37 -10.85 -2.63
N GLY A 153 5.73 -9.78 -2.18
CA GLY A 153 5.02 -9.82 -0.90
C GLY A 153 5.56 -8.86 0.16
N SER A 154 4.65 -8.18 0.85
CA SER A 154 4.88 -7.60 2.17
C SER A 154 3.56 -7.58 2.97
N TYR A 155 3.56 -7.06 4.19
CA TYR A 155 2.34 -6.88 4.99
C TYR A 155 2.16 -5.44 5.47
N GLY A 156 0.92 -5.11 5.85
CA GLY A 156 0.49 -3.75 6.18
C GLY A 156 1.27 -3.15 7.35
N ALA A 157 1.47 -3.90 8.43
CA ALA A 157 2.21 -3.41 9.60
C ALA A 157 3.68 -3.08 9.34
N ALA A 158 4.40 -3.84 8.49
CA ALA A 158 5.78 -3.50 8.14
C ALA A 158 5.84 -2.23 7.28
N ALA A 159 4.88 -2.04 6.38
CA ALA A 159 4.79 -0.80 5.62
C ALA A 159 4.38 0.39 6.52
N ALA A 160 3.43 0.21 7.43
CA ALA A 160 3.03 1.20 8.43
C ALA A 160 4.23 1.65 9.28
N ARG A 161 5.01 0.68 9.79
CA ARG A 161 6.24 0.94 10.54
C ARG A 161 7.28 1.70 9.72
N TRP A 162 7.45 1.35 8.45
CA TRP A 162 8.35 2.08 7.57
C TRP A 162 7.90 3.53 7.38
N VAL A 163 6.65 3.77 6.98
CA VAL A 163 6.16 5.13 6.69
C VAL A 163 6.07 6.01 7.93
N SER A 164 5.88 5.44 9.12
CA SER A 164 5.91 6.18 10.39
C SER A 164 7.33 6.41 10.92
N GLY A 165 8.35 5.80 10.32
CA GLY A 165 9.73 5.87 10.80
C GLY A 165 9.97 5.09 12.11
N GLN A 166 9.04 4.21 12.51
CA GLN A 166 9.13 3.40 13.73
C GLN A 166 9.92 2.10 13.52
N CYS A 167 10.91 2.13 12.63
CA CYS A 167 11.85 1.03 12.43
C CYS A 167 12.66 0.76 13.72
N LYS A 168 13.22 -0.46 13.84
CA LYS A 168 14.09 -0.80 14.97
C LYS A 168 15.35 0.09 15.00
N GLU A 169 15.95 0.34 13.84
CA GLU A 169 16.96 1.39 13.69
C GLU A 169 16.26 2.76 13.68
N GLN A 170 16.68 3.65 14.57
CA GLN A 170 16.13 5.00 14.69
C GLN A 170 16.67 5.92 13.59
N GLY A 171 15.84 6.88 13.15
CA GLY A 171 16.23 7.87 12.14
C GLY A 171 16.19 7.35 10.70
N ILE A 172 15.54 6.21 10.45
CA ILE A 172 15.31 5.67 9.12
C ILE A 172 13.84 5.33 8.87
N GLY A 173 13.46 5.26 7.60
CA GLY A 173 12.10 4.93 7.18
C GLY A 173 11.21 6.17 7.09
N GLY A 174 10.35 6.20 6.08
CA GLY A 174 9.43 7.30 5.82
C GLY A 174 9.06 7.35 4.34
N ILE A 175 8.81 8.56 3.84
CA ILE A 175 8.29 8.81 2.50
C ILE A 175 9.34 9.54 1.67
N LEU A 176 9.61 9.02 0.47
CA LEU A 176 10.34 9.73 -0.57
C LEU A 176 9.38 10.05 -1.72
N PHE A 177 9.67 11.13 -2.42
CA PHE A 177 8.91 11.58 -3.59
C PHE A 177 9.63 11.22 -4.90
N ARG A 178 8.90 11.19 -6.02
CA ARG A 178 9.43 10.97 -7.37
C ARG A 178 10.32 12.14 -7.79
N GLN A 179 11.64 11.97 -7.64
CA GLN A 179 12.68 12.92 -8.03
C GLN A 179 14.07 12.26 -7.94
N GLN A 180 15.11 13.00 -8.33
CA GLN A 180 16.51 12.63 -8.13
C GLN A 180 16.93 12.82 -6.67
N TYR A 181 17.66 11.86 -6.10
CA TYR A 181 18.33 11.96 -4.80
C TYR A 181 19.79 11.52 -4.91
N GLY A 182 20.71 12.49 -5.03
CA GLY A 182 22.12 12.19 -5.26
C GLY A 182 22.29 11.33 -6.51
N GLU A 183 22.84 10.13 -6.35
CA GLU A 183 23.06 9.16 -7.45
C GLU A 183 21.83 8.31 -7.78
N HIS A 184 20.76 8.39 -6.97
CA HIS A 184 19.55 7.59 -7.18
C HIS A 184 18.45 8.39 -7.89
N ASP A 185 18.11 7.98 -9.12
CA ASP A 185 16.96 8.51 -9.83
C ASP A 185 15.69 7.73 -9.46
N LEU A 186 14.76 8.40 -8.76
CA LEU A 186 13.43 7.88 -8.43
C LEU A 186 12.32 8.64 -9.19
N SER A 187 12.66 9.42 -10.22
CA SER A 187 11.70 10.22 -10.99
C SER A 187 10.63 9.38 -11.68
N ALA A 188 10.93 8.12 -11.99
CA ALA A 188 10.01 7.14 -12.54
C ALA A 188 9.99 5.85 -11.72
N TYR A 189 8.91 5.08 -11.84
CA TYR A 189 8.81 3.76 -11.21
C TYR A 189 9.69 2.73 -11.92
N SER A 190 10.41 1.92 -11.14
CA SER A 190 11.24 0.82 -11.65
C SER A 190 10.92 -0.50 -10.95
N THR A 191 10.39 -1.45 -11.72
CA THR A 191 10.16 -2.84 -11.26
C THR A 191 11.47 -3.52 -10.87
N SER A 192 12.56 -3.22 -11.57
CA SER A 192 13.90 -3.75 -11.28
C SER A 192 14.41 -3.25 -9.93
N LEU A 193 14.33 -1.94 -9.67
CA LEU A 193 14.72 -1.37 -8.38
C LEU A 193 13.83 -1.90 -7.25
N SER A 194 12.51 -1.98 -7.45
CA SER A 194 11.59 -2.62 -6.50
C SER A 194 12.00 -4.04 -6.14
N LYS A 195 12.37 -4.87 -7.13
CA LYS A 195 12.84 -6.24 -6.88
C LYS A 195 14.18 -6.26 -6.14
N GLN A 196 15.14 -5.47 -6.60
CA GLN A 196 16.49 -5.43 -6.04
C GLN A 196 16.48 -4.91 -4.60
N TRP A 197 15.85 -3.76 -4.36
CA TRP A 197 15.75 -3.17 -3.02
C TRP A 197 14.73 -3.91 -2.16
N GLY A 198 13.70 -4.53 -2.74
CA GLY A 198 12.84 -5.47 -2.04
C GLY A 198 13.62 -6.64 -1.43
N ALA A 199 14.65 -7.12 -2.13
CA ALA A 199 15.50 -8.20 -1.65
C ALA A 199 16.54 -7.74 -0.61
N TYR A 200 17.19 -6.59 -0.81
CA TYR A 200 18.35 -6.17 0.00
C TYR A 200 18.10 -4.97 0.94
N GLY A 201 16.96 -4.32 0.81
CA GLY A 201 16.59 -3.13 1.56
C GLY A 201 16.84 -1.82 0.82
N CYS A 202 16.30 -0.74 1.39
CA CYS A 202 16.46 0.61 0.86
C CYS A 202 17.90 1.10 1.14
N PRO A 203 18.59 1.73 0.17
CA PRO A 203 19.89 2.35 0.42
C PRO A 203 19.86 3.26 1.65
N ARG A 204 20.83 3.11 2.54
CA ARG A 204 20.83 3.81 3.84
C ARG A 204 20.70 5.35 3.73
N PRO A 205 21.39 6.04 2.81
CA PRO A 205 21.21 7.49 2.65
C PRO A 205 19.76 7.87 2.30
N LEU A 206 19.08 7.07 1.47
CA LEU A 206 17.68 7.27 1.12
C LEU A 206 16.75 6.95 2.30
N ALA A 207 17.06 5.92 3.09
CA ALA A 207 16.28 5.57 4.27
C ALA A 207 16.30 6.69 5.33
N ILE A 208 17.43 7.38 5.49
CA ILE A 208 17.57 8.57 6.35
C ILE A 208 16.81 9.76 5.74
N GLU A 209 16.95 10.00 4.43
CA GLU A 209 16.24 11.07 3.75
C GLU A 209 14.72 10.90 3.87
N ALA A 210 14.23 9.66 3.76
CA ALA A 210 12.82 9.32 3.92
C ALA A 210 12.29 9.70 5.30
N ASN A 211 13.11 9.57 6.35
CA ASN A 211 12.70 9.85 7.74
C ASN A 211 12.42 11.33 8.01
N LYS A 212 12.82 12.23 7.11
CA LYS A 212 12.42 13.64 7.17
C LYS A 212 10.94 13.85 6.87
N HIS A 213 10.27 12.86 6.25
CA HIS A 213 8.86 12.89 5.92
C HIS A 213 8.18 11.59 6.37
N THR A 214 7.55 11.61 7.54
CA THR A 214 6.88 10.44 8.11
C THR A 214 5.38 10.65 8.26
N ALA A 215 4.64 9.54 8.25
CA ALA A 215 3.27 9.53 8.75
C ALA A 215 3.30 9.77 10.28
N LYS A 216 2.71 10.89 10.72
CA LYS A 216 2.68 11.27 12.14
C LYS A 216 1.91 10.27 13.02
N ALA A 217 0.91 9.62 12.43
CA ALA A 217 0.12 8.58 13.08
C ALA A 217 -0.20 7.48 12.06
N VAL A 218 -0.23 6.24 12.55
CA VAL A 218 -0.71 5.08 11.83
C VAL A 218 -1.63 4.30 12.77
N ALA A 219 -2.74 3.79 12.26
CA ALA A 219 -3.70 3.04 13.05
C ALA A 219 -4.41 2.00 12.19
N LEU A 220 -4.80 0.87 12.78
CA LEU A 220 -5.59 -0.15 12.10
C LEU A 220 -7.05 0.28 12.02
N CYS A 221 -7.60 0.35 10.81
CA CYS A 221 -9.02 0.54 10.59
C CYS A 221 -9.72 -0.81 10.45
N GLU A 222 -10.61 -1.14 11.38
CA GLU A 222 -11.24 -2.47 11.49
C GLU A 222 -12.74 -2.43 11.19
N THR A 223 -13.34 -1.25 11.14
CA THR A 223 -14.80 -1.09 11.00
C THR A 223 -15.14 -0.26 9.77
N TRP A 224 -16.30 -0.56 9.19
CA TRP A 224 -16.88 0.23 8.10
C TRP A 224 -17.08 1.69 8.50
N GLU A 225 -17.65 1.93 9.68
CA GLU A 225 -17.84 3.28 10.26
C GLU A 225 -16.53 4.07 10.31
N GLY A 226 -15.45 3.45 10.83
CA GLY A 226 -14.13 4.08 10.91
C GLY A 226 -13.57 4.39 9.52
N LEU A 227 -13.71 3.45 8.58
CA LEU A 227 -13.26 3.65 7.20
C LEU A 227 -13.99 4.80 6.53
N THR A 228 -15.32 4.85 6.62
CA THR A 228 -16.12 5.92 6.01
C THR A 228 -15.82 7.27 6.65
N ALA A 229 -15.64 7.33 7.97
CA ALA A 229 -15.29 8.56 8.66
C ALA A 229 -13.89 9.06 8.25
N ALA A 230 -12.91 8.17 8.13
CA ALA A 230 -11.56 8.50 7.65
C ALA A 230 -11.58 9.07 6.23
N LEU A 231 -12.36 8.45 5.33
CA LEU A 231 -12.50 8.93 3.95
C LEU A 231 -13.24 10.28 3.89
N GLU A 232 -14.24 10.50 4.75
CA GLU A 232 -14.98 11.77 4.83
C GLU A 232 -14.11 12.93 5.34
N SER A 233 -13.21 12.68 6.30
CA SER A 233 -12.32 13.73 6.83
C SER A 233 -11.26 14.18 5.83
N GLY A 234 -10.89 13.31 4.88
CA GLY A 234 -9.83 13.56 3.91
C GLY A 234 -8.51 12.97 4.34
#